data_AF-A0A2S0KTZ0-F1
#
_entry.id   AF-A0A2S0KTZ0-F1
#
_cell.length_a   1.000
_cell.length_b   1.000
_cell.length_c   1.000
_cell.angle_alpha   90.00
_cell.angle_beta   90.00
_cell.angle_gamma   90.00
#
_symmetry.space_group_name_H-M   'P 1'
#
loop_
_entity.id
_entity.type
_entity.pdbx_description
1 polymer ?
#
loop_
_entity_poly.entity_id
_entity_poly.type
_entity_poly.pdbx_seq_one_letter_code
_entity_poly.pdbx_strand_id
1 'polypeptide(L)'
;MAALGRSMVAAEKLGPAAVGMIVAAAKESFGPRRGAEWAAWCRDELSLKNANYRCHLVQVGNMLNGLRKNQCFIKQYRTLIGMNLDNLLAIARIPATQLIAFLSHHPAIGEFDRGAVRAAVAAWLEEEPKERPEQPSLPGFDDALDTFSRLDSGALREAVCDPQKAAHSLRAGIGLLGAALAYELNQTAPDTGTLQMTRAALLAEAHKIEQRLAEFGELE
;
A
#
# COMPACT_ATOMS: atom_id res chain seq x y z
N MET A 1 20.68 -27.71 9.86
CA MET A 1 20.15 -26.56 10.63
C MET A 1 21.15 -25.39 10.70
N ALA A 2 22.44 -25.62 11.03
CA ALA A 2 23.45 -24.55 11.08
C ALA A 2 23.79 -23.85 9.73
N ALA A 3 23.46 -24.45 8.59
CA ALA A 3 23.71 -23.86 7.27
C ALA A 3 22.71 -22.75 6.89
N LEU A 4 21.47 -22.80 7.39
CA LEU A 4 20.43 -21.80 7.11
C LEU A 4 20.67 -20.50 7.88
N GLY A 5 21.19 -20.60 9.12
CA GLY A 5 21.48 -19.43 9.97
C GLY A 5 22.57 -18.51 9.40
N ARG A 6 23.56 -19.05 8.68
CA ARG A 6 24.59 -18.22 8.00
C ARG A 6 24.06 -17.49 6.77
N SER A 7 22.97 -17.96 6.17
CA SER A 7 22.25 -17.25 5.10
C SER A 7 21.34 -16.14 5.63
N MET A 8 20.96 -16.19 6.91
CA MET A 8 19.99 -15.28 7.55
C MET A 8 20.54 -13.89 7.89
N VAL A 9 21.85 -13.73 8.11
CA VAL A 9 22.48 -12.40 8.34
C VAL A 9 22.43 -11.52 7.08
N ALA A 10 22.12 -12.09 5.91
CA ALA A 10 21.84 -11.34 4.70
C ALA A 10 20.37 -10.87 4.60
N ALA A 11 19.45 -11.41 5.40
CA ALA A 11 18.00 -11.27 5.19
C ALA A 11 17.43 -9.87 5.44
N GLU A 12 18.03 -9.06 6.31
CA GLU A 12 17.66 -7.64 6.44
C GLU A 12 17.94 -6.82 5.17
N LYS A 13 18.82 -7.30 4.28
CA LYS A 13 19.07 -6.74 2.94
C LYS A 13 18.31 -7.45 1.83
N LEU A 14 17.65 -8.58 2.14
CA LEU A 14 16.91 -9.38 1.16
C LEU A 14 15.48 -8.85 1.13
N GLY A 15 15.08 -8.25 0.00
CA GLY A 15 13.72 -7.78 -0.20
C GLY A 15 12.66 -8.88 -0.01
N PRO A 16 11.36 -8.51 0.07
CA PRO A 16 10.26 -9.42 0.42
C PRO A 16 10.20 -10.74 -0.37
N ALA A 17 10.64 -10.73 -1.64
CA ALA A 17 10.74 -11.91 -2.49
C ALA A 17 11.63 -13.01 -1.90
N ALA A 18 12.82 -12.64 -1.43
CA ALA A 18 13.80 -13.57 -0.89
C ALA A 18 13.40 -14.08 0.50
N VAL A 19 12.80 -13.22 1.34
CA VAL A 19 12.18 -13.66 2.60
C VAL A 19 11.06 -14.68 2.33
N GLY A 20 10.20 -14.43 1.34
CA GLY A 20 9.16 -15.36 0.91
C GLY A 20 9.72 -16.73 0.53
N MET A 21 10.77 -16.77 -0.30
CA MET A 21 11.43 -18.02 -0.71
C MET A 21 11.97 -18.82 0.48
N ILE A 22 12.59 -18.16 1.46
CA ILE A 22 13.11 -18.80 2.68
C ILE A 22 11.95 -19.35 3.52
N VAL A 23 10.92 -18.55 3.75
CA VAL A 23 9.75 -18.93 4.55
C VAL A 23 9.01 -20.13 3.94
N ALA A 24 8.86 -20.15 2.62
CA ALA A 24 8.27 -21.26 1.88
C ALA A 24 9.12 -22.55 1.97
N ALA A 25 10.44 -22.45 1.74
CA ALA A 25 11.35 -23.58 1.84
C ALA A 25 11.45 -24.16 3.27
N ALA A 26 11.42 -23.27 4.27
CA ALA A 26 11.33 -23.68 5.66
C ALA A 26 10.04 -24.46 5.92
N LYS A 27 8.89 -23.95 5.46
CA LYS A 27 7.59 -24.63 5.62
C LYS A 27 7.59 -26.04 5.02
N GLU A 28 8.16 -26.20 3.82
CA GLU A 28 8.35 -27.50 3.18
C GLU A 28 9.22 -28.44 4.02
N SER A 29 10.32 -27.92 4.60
CA SER A 29 11.25 -28.68 5.45
C SER A 29 10.65 -29.13 6.79
N PHE A 30 9.82 -28.29 7.43
CA PHE A 30 9.10 -28.66 8.65
C PHE A 30 8.02 -29.72 8.38
N GLY A 31 7.41 -29.69 7.19
CA GLY A 31 6.35 -30.60 6.79
C GLY A 31 4.95 -30.22 7.33
N PRO A 32 3.89 -30.88 6.83
CA PRO A 32 2.51 -30.45 7.03
C PRO A 32 2.01 -30.56 8.48
N ARG A 33 2.59 -31.47 9.28
CA ARG A 33 2.16 -31.73 10.67
C ARG A 33 2.80 -30.79 11.70
N ARG A 34 3.80 -30.00 11.31
CA ARG A 34 4.60 -29.14 12.20
C ARG A 34 4.37 -27.65 11.94
N GLY A 35 3.16 -27.30 11.53
CA GLY A 35 2.79 -25.92 11.21
C GLY A 35 2.95 -24.95 12.39
N ALA A 36 2.68 -25.40 13.61
CA ALA A 36 2.87 -24.60 14.83
C ALA A 36 4.36 -24.31 15.11
N GLU A 37 5.23 -25.29 14.90
CA GLU A 37 6.69 -25.15 15.08
C GLU A 37 7.30 -24.25 14.01
N TRP A 38 6.84 -24.39 12.75
CA TRP A 38 7.21 -23.45 11.68
C TRP A 38 6.76 -22.02 11.99
N ALA A 39 5.55 -21.84 12.51
CA ALA A 39 5.05 -20.53 12.88
C ALA A 39 5.82 -19.92 14.06
N ALA A 40 6.27 -20.73 15.03
CA ALA A 40 7.17 -20.31 16.10
C ALA A 40 8.53 -19.88 15.53
N TRP A 41 9.15 -20.71 14.70
CA TRP A 41 10.39 -20.39 14.00
C TRP A 41 10.31 -19.06 13.23
N CYS A 42 9.22 -18.81 12.49
CA CYS A 42 9.04 -17.54 11.79
C CYS A 42 8.95 -16.33 12.73
N ARG A 43 8.39 -16.49 13.93
CA ARG A 43 8.31 -15.41 14.92
C ARG A 43 9.66 -15.16 15.57
N ASP A 44 10.35 -16.23 15.93
CA ASP A 44 11.53 -16.17 16.78
C ASP A 44 12.77 -15.79 15.96
N GLU A 45 12.89 -16.33 14.75
CA GLU A 45 14.07 -16.15 13.89
C GLU A 45 13.92 -15.02 12.87
N LEU A 46 12.69 -14.69 12.45
CA LEU A 46 12.42 -13.69 11.40
C LEU A 46 11.52 -12.54 11.87
N SER A 47 11.12 -12.52 13.15
CA SER A 47 10.20 -11.51 13.70
C SER A 47 8.84 -11.41 12.96
N LEU A 48 8.43 -12.45 12.25
CA LEU A 48 7.18 -12.47 11.46
C LEU A 48 5.99 -12.87 12.33
N LYS A 49 5.44 -11.90 13.07
CA LYS A 49 4.34 -12.13 14.04
C LYS A 49 2.96 -12.32 13.40
N ASN A 50 2.68 -11.65 12.28
CA ASN A 50 1.39 -11.69 11.61
C ASN A 50 1.19 -12.99 10.80
N ALA A 51 0.11 -13.72 11.07
CA ALA A 51 -0.20 -14.99 10.41
C ALA A 51 -0.53 -14.86 8.92
N ASN A 52 -1.36 -13.87 8.55
CA ASN A 52 -1.73 -13.62 7.16
C ASN A 52 -0.51 -13.23 6.32
N TYR A 53 0.36 -12.39 6.88
CA TYR A 53 1.61 -12.01 6.24
C TYR A 53 2.52 -13.22 5.97
N ARG A 54 2.66 -14.15 6.93
CA ARG A 54 3.39 -15.41 6.72
C ARG A 54 2.77 -16.24 5.59
N CYS A 55 1.44 -16.32 5.49
CA CYS A 55 0.76 -17.03 4.41
C CYS A 55 1.04 -16.40 3.03
N HIS A 56 1.02 -15.09 2.93
CA HIS A 56 1.38 -14.37 1.70
C HIS A 56 2.83 -14.64 1.27
N LEU A 57 3.75 -14.61 2.22
CA LEU A 57 5.16 -14.95 1.97
C LEU A 57 5.34 -16.40 1.49
N VAL A 58 4.56 -17.34 2.02
CA VAL A 58 4.55 -18.73 1.53
C VAL A 58 4.05 -18.82 0.09
N GLN A 59 2.96 -18.11 -0.25
CA GLN A 59 2.42 -18.11 -1.62
C GLN A 59 3.45 -17.59 -2.63
N VAL A 60 4.03 -16.42 -2.35
CA VAL A 60 5.07 -15.81 -3.18
C VAL A 60 6.32 -16.68 -3.24
N GLY A 61 6.75 -17.22 -2.09
CA GLY A 61 7.91 -18.09 -2.01
C GLY A 61 7.76 -19.38 -2.81
N ASN A 62 6.60 -20.03 -2.75
CA ASN A 62 6.30 -21.22 -3.54
C ASN A 62 6.36 -20.93 -5.04
N MET A 63 5.76 -19.81 -5.48
CA MET A 63 5.81 -19.35 -6.86
C MET A 63 7.26 -19.15 -7.34
N LEU A 64 8.06 -18.37 -6.60
CA LEU A 64 9.44 -18.06 -6.96
C LEU A 64 10.36 -19.29 -6.90
N ASN A 65 10.22 -20.14 -5.89
CA ASN A 65 10.97 -21.39 -5.78
C ASN A 65 10.60 -22.36 -6.92
N GLY A 66 9.33 -22.40 -7.34
CA GLY A 66 8.87 -23.18 -8.48
C GLY A 66 9.54 -22.76 -9.78
N LEU A 67 9.57 -21.44 -10.07
CA LEU A 67 10.25 -20.90 -11.24
C LEU A 67 11.76 -21.15 -11.19
N ARG A 68 12.40 -20.95 -10.03
CA ARG A 68 13.84 -21.14 -9.84
C ARG A 68 14.30 -22.57 -10.10
N LYS A 69 13.48 -23.58 -9.77
CA LYS A 69 13.81 -25.01 -9.95
C LYS A 69 13.94 -25.40 -11.43
N ASN A 70 13.36 -24.63 -12.37
CA ASN A 70 13.41 -24.92 -13.80
C ASN A 70 14.26 -23.88 -14.56
N GLN A 71 15.37 -24.32 -15.16
CA GLN A 71 16.28 -23.43 -15.90
C GLN A 71 15.60 -22.71 -17.07
N CYS A 72 14.59 -23.31 -17.70
CA CYS A 72 13.86 -22.69 -18.81
C CYS A 72 13.11 -21.41 -18.39
N PHE A 73 12.83 -21.23 -17.09
CA PHE A 73 12.05 -20.11 -16.56
C PHE A 73 12.90 -19.11 -15.76
N ILE A 74 14.23 -19.17 -15.91
CA ILE A 74 15.13 -18.31 -15.14
C ILE A 74 14.96 -16.82 -15.48
N LYS A 75 14.55 -16.47 -16.70
CA LYS A 75 14.26 -15.08 -17.10
C LYS A 75 13.05 -14.55 -16.34
N GLN A 76 11.96 -15.31 -16.32
CA GLN A 76 10.72 -15.01 -15.59
C GLN A 76 11.00 -14.87 -14.09
N TYR A 77 11.79 -15.79 -13.52
CA TYR A 77 12.24 -15.70 -12.14
C TYR A 77 12.98 -14.38 -11.86
N ARG A 78 13.93 -13.99 -12.72
CA ARG A 78 14.70 -12.74 -12.57
C ARG A 78 13.82 -11.50 -12.67
N THR A 79 12.80 -11.52 -13.52
CA THR A 79 11.82 -10.43 -13.60
C THR A 79 11.03 -10.33 -12.28
N LEU A 80 10.46 -11.44 -11.81
CA LEU A 80 9.59 -11.41 -10.63
C LEU A 80 10.35 -11.10 -9.34
N ILE A 81 11.57 -11.61 -9.16
CA ILE A 81 12.31 -11.41 -7.90
C ILE A 81 12.62 -9.92 -7.62
N GLY A 82 12.67 -9.07 -8.66
CA GLY A 82 12.85 -7.63 -8.53
C GLY A 82 11.58 -6.84 -8.22
N MET A 83 10.41 -7.47 -8.26
CA MET A 83 9.13 -6.79 -8.04
C MET A 83 8.84 -6.60 -6.54
N ASN A 84 8.02 -5.59 -6.23
CA ASN A 84 7.52 -5.39 -4.87
C ASN A 84 6.56 -6.53 -4.44
N LEU A 85 6.34 -6.66 -3.13
CA LEU A 85 5.52 -7.73 -2.57
C LEU A 85 4.07 -7.70 -3.03
N ASP A 86 3.48 -6.51 -3.22
CA ASP A 86 2.10 -6.36 -3.65
C ASP A 86 1.86 -6.96 -5.04
N ASN A 87 2.77 -6.69 -5.98
CA ASN A 87 2.71 -7.21 -7.34
C ASN A 87 2.97 -8.72 -7.34
N LEU A 88 3.95 -9.18 -6.57
CA LEU A 88 4.24 -10.61 -6.39
C LEU A 88 3.03 -11.36 -5.84
N LEU A 89 2.33 -10.78 -4.87
CA LEU A 89 1.17 -11.40 -4.27
C LEU A 89 0.00 -11.49 -5.26
N ALA A 90 -0.20 -10.47 -6.10
CA ALA A 90 -1.19 -10.52 -7.16
C ALA A 90 -0.87 -11.67 -8.13
N ILE A 91 0.36 -11.77 -8.61
CA ILE A 91 0.78 -12.82 -9.56
C ILE A 91 0.71 -14.22 -8.92
N ALA A 92 1.01 -14.35 -7.63
CA ALA A 92 0.95 -15.62 -6.89
C ALA A 92 -0.46 -16.23 -6.78
N ARG A 93 -1.51 -15.50 -7.20
CA ARG A 93 -2.87 -16.03 -7.35
C ARG A 93 -3.01 -16.96 -8.55
N ILE A 94 -2.18 -16.78 -9.58
CA ILE A 94 -2.24 -17.58 -10.80
C ILE A 94 -1.78 -19.00 -10.49
N PRO A 95 -2.56 -20.03 -10.87
CA PRO A 95 -2.16 -21.42 -10.69
C PRO A 95 -0.77 -21.69 -11.28
N ALA A 96 0.06 -22.47 -10.59
CA ALA A 96 1.42 -22.76 -11.03
C ALA A 96 1.49 -23.38 -12.45
N THR A 97 0.44 -24.11 -12.86
CA THR A 97 0.29 -24.69 -14.20
C THR A 97 0.09 -23.66 -15.30
N GLN A 98 -0.43 -22.48 -14.98
CA GLN A 98 -0.74 -21.41 -15.93
C GLN A 98 0.27 -20.25 -15.88
N LEU A 99 1.05 -20.15 -14.81
CA LEU A 99 1.95 -19.02 -14.55
C LEU A 99 2.89 -18.73 -15.74
N ILE A 100 3.44 -19.76 -16.37
CA ILE A 100 4.35 -19.58 -17.51
C ILE A 100 3.63 -19.03 -18.74
N ALA A 101 2.41 -19.51 -18.99
CA ALA A 101 1.59 -18.99 -20.08
C ALA A 101 1.24 -17.51 -19.83
N PHE A 102 0.83 -17.16 -18.61
CA PHE A 102 0.57 -15.77 -18.22
C PHE A 102 1.78 -14.86 -18.45
N LEU A 103 2.96 -15.25 -17.94
CA LEU A 103 4.18 -14.45 -18.07
C LEU A 103 4.67 -14.34 -19.52
N SER A 104 4.33 -15.31 -20.36
CA SER A 104 4.65 -15.26 -21.80
C SER A 104 3.77 -14.26 -22.56
N HIS A 105 2.52 -14.06 -22.12
CA HIS A 105 1.64 -13.01 -22.67
C HIS A 105 1.96 -11.61 -22.13
N HIS A 106 2.72 -11.52 -21.03
CA HIS A 106 3.08 -10.26 -20.37
C HIS A 106 4.61 -10.15 -20.17
N PRO A 107 5.42 -10.09 -21.24
CA PRO A 107 6.88 -10.06 -21.12
C PRO A 107 7.41 -8.82 -20.38
N ALA A 108 6.66 -7.71 -20.40
CA ALA A 108 6.99 -6.46 -19.72
C ALA A 108 6.34 -6.33 -18.33
N ILE A 109 5.84 -7.42 -17.72
CA ILE A 109 5.14 -7.37 -16.41
C ILE A 109 5.96 -6.70 -15.30
N GLY A 110 7.30 -6.73 -15.39
CA GLY A 110 8.20 -6.08 -14.42
C GLY A 110 8.14 -4.56 -14.45
N GLU A 111 7.63 -3.95 -15.53
CA GLU A 111 7.49 -2.50 -15.70
C GLU A 111 6.09 -2.01 -15.30
N PHE A 112 5.15 -2.92 -15.06
CA PHE A 112 3.77 -2.59 -14.73
C PHE A 112 3.68 -2.03 -13.30
N ASP A 113 2.87 -0.99 -13.14
CA ASP A 113 2.46 -0.54 -11.82
C ASP A 113 1.53 -1.56 -11.13
N ARG A 114 1.21 -1.32 -9.86
CA ARG A 114 0.36 -2.21 -9.06
C ARG A 114 -1.03 -2.41 -9.64
N GLY A 115 -1.62 -1.37 -10.22
CA GLY A 115 -2.94 -1.42 -10.83
C GLY A 115 -2.94 -2.29 -12.09
N ALA A 116 -1.96 -2.06 -12.97
CA ALA A 116 -1.79 -2.81 -14.20
C ALA A 116 -1.52 -4.30 -13.95
N VAL A 117 -0.68 -4.66 -12.98
CA VAL A 117 -0.45 -6.08 -12.61
C VAL A 117 -1.75 -6.72 -12.12
N ARG A 118 -2.52 -6.04 -11.26
CA ARG A 118 -3.79 -6.58 -10.75
C ARG A 118 -4.83 -6.75 -11.84
N ALA A 119 -4.95 -5.79 -12.75
CA ALA A 119 -5.86 -5.86 -13.88
C ALA A 119 -5.50 -7.02 -14.82
N ALA A 120 -4.21 -7.19 -15.14
CA ALA A 120 -3.73 -8.30 -15.98
C ALA A 120 -4.00 -9.66 -15.33
N VAL A 121 -3.76 -9.81 -14.02
CA VAL A 121 -4.05 -11.04 -13.30
C VAL A 121 -5.55 -11.31 -13.24
N ALA A 122 -6.38 -10.30 -12.96
CA ALA A 122 -7.84 -10.46 -12.90
C ALA A 122 -8.41 -10.89 -14.26
N ALA A 123 -7.96 -10.24 -15.34
CA ALA A 123 -8.34 -10.60 -16.71
C ALA A 123 -7.93 -12.04 -17.05
N TRP A 124 -6.72 -12.46 -16.66
CA TRP A 124 -6.24 -13.84 -16.88
C TRP A 124 -7.06 -14.88 -16.12
N LEU A 125 -7.50 -14.55 -14.90
CA LEU A 125 -8.30 -15.43 -14.06
C LEU A 125 -9.80 -15.38 -14.39
N GLU A 126 -10.19 -14.64 -15.43
CA GLU A 126 -11.60 -14.40 -15.81
C GLU A 126 -12.44 -13.90 -14.62
N GLU A 127 -11.81 -13.16 -13.71
CA GLU A 127 -12.52 -12.54 -12.60
C GLU A 127 -13.30 -11.36 -13.14
N GLU A 128 -14.60 -11.29 -12.81
CA GLU A 128 -15.35 -10.05 -13.00
C GLU A 128 -14.53 -8.92 -12.36
N PRO A 129 -14.29 -7.81 -13.10
CA PRO A 129 -13.58 -6.68 -12.53
C PRO A 129 -14.24 -6.40 -11.19
N LYS A 130 -13.48 -6.49 -10.09
CA LYS A 130 -13.97 -5.91 -8.83
C LYS A 130 -14.20 -4.45 -9.18
N GLU A 131 -15.46 -4.08 -9.38
CA GLU A 131 -15.86 -2.71 -9.52
C GLU A 131 -15.13 -2.01 -8.39
N ARG A 132 -14.18 -1.14 -8.77
CA ARG A 132 -13.70 -0.12 -7.85
C ARG A 132 -15.02 0.46 -7.38
N PRO A 133 -15.42 0.33 -6.10
CA PRO A 133 -16.75 0.76 -5.69
C PRO A 133 -16.86 2.17 -6.22
N GLU A 134 -17.74 2.38 -7.22
CA GLU A 134 -17.93 3.71 -7.76
C GLU A 134 -18.33 4.50 -6.55
N GLN A 135 -17.42 5.36 -6.11
CA GLN A 135 -17.68 6.21 -4.97
C GLN A 135 -18.87 7.04 -5.45
N PRO A 136 -20.07 6.84 -4.89
CA PRO A 136 -21.26 7.44 -5.48
C PRO A 136 -21.02 8.94 -5.52
N SER A 137 -21.12 9.53 -6.72
CA SER A 137 -20.91 10.96 -6.91
C SER A 137 -21.82 11.69 -5.94
N LEU A 138 -21.24 12.40 -4.98
CA LEU A 138 -22.01 13.22 -4.06
C LEU A 138 -22.68 14.33 -4.89
N PRO A 139 -24.03 14.39 -4.96
CA PRO A 139 -24.70 15.36 -5.82
C PRO A 139 -24.25 16.79 -5.48
N GLY A 140 -23.78 17.53 -6.49
CA GLY A 140 -23.31 18.91 -6.35
C GLY A 140 -21.90 19.09 -5.72
N PHE A 141 -21.17 18.01 -5.44
CA PHE A 141 -19.83 18.09 -4.86
C PHE A 141 -18.80 18.70 -5.81
N ASP A 142 -18.77 18.24 -7.06
CA ASP A 142 -17.83 18.76 -8.06
C ASP A 142 -18.12 20.23 -8.37
N ASP A 143 -19.41 20.60 -8.52
CA ASP A 143 -19.84 21.99 -8.70
C ASP A 143 -19.45 22.89 -7.51
N ALA A 144 -19.53 22.36 -6.28
CA ALA A 144 -19.10 23.07 -5.09
C ALA A 144 -17.58 23.29 -5.08
N LEU A 145 -16.78 22.27 -5.41
CA LEU A 145 -15.32 22.39 -5.51
C LEU A 145 -14.90 23.39 -6.59
N ASP A 146 -15.56 23.35 -7.75
CA ASP A 146 -15.36 24.30 -8.84
C ASP A 146 -15.72 25.74 -8.42
N THR A 147 -16.78 25.89 -7.64
CA THR A 147 -17.17 27.19 -7.08
C THR A 147 -16.10 27.69 -6.09
N PHE A 148 -15.68 26.85 -5.13
CA PHE A 148 -14.69 27.23 -4.13
C PHE A 148 -13.31 27.54 -4.72
N SER A 149 -12.88 26.80 -5.74
CA SER A 149 -11.59 27.02 -6.40
C SER A 149 -11.51 28.34 -7.19
N ARG A 150 -12.66 28.90 -7.59
CA ARG A 150 -12.77 30.18 -8.31
C ARG A 150 -12.93 31.39 -7.38
N LEU A 151 -13.19 31.18 -6.10
CA LEU A 151 -13.31 32.26 -5.12
C LEU A 151 -11.93 32.83 -4.77
N ASP A 152 -11.84 34.15 -4.77
CA ASP A 152 -10.63 34.84 -4.31
C ASP A 152 -10.45 34.69 -2.79
N SER A 153 -9.21 34.50 -2.37
CA SER A 153 -8.83 34.31 -0.97
C SER A 153 -9.13 35.53 -0.07
N GLY A 154 -9.12 36.75 -0.62
CA GLY A 154 -9.53 37.96 0.07
C GLY A 154 -11.04 38.01 0.27
N ALA A 155 -11.80 37.73 -0.80
CA ALA A 155 -13.26 37.65 -0.74
C ALA A 155 -13.76 36.59 0.26
N LEU A 156 -13.07 35.45 0.38
CA LEU A 156 -13.38 34.41 1.38
C LEU A 156 -13.22 34.92 2.82
N ARG A 157 -12.17 35.72 3.09
CA ARG A 157 -11.95 36.30 4.42
C ARG A 157 -13.03 37.32 4.80
N GLU A 158 -13.49 38.10 3.83
CA GLU A 158 -14.58 39.06 4.03
C GLU A 158 -15.94 38.36 4.21
N ALA A 159 -16.16 37.24 3.52
CA ALA A 159 -17.40 36.47 3.61
C ALA A 159 -17.59 35.79 4.97
N VAL A 160 -16.50 35.42 5.65
CA VAL A 160 -16.52 34.90 7.03
C VAL A 160 -16.65 36.07 8.01
N CYS A 161 -17.82 36.69 8.01
CA CYS A 161 -18.09 37.95 8.72
C CYS A 161 -18.73 37.78 10.11
N ASP A 162 -19.10 36.56 10.50
CA ASP A 162 -19.77 36.29 11.77
C ASP A 162 -19.38 34.91 12.35
N PRO A 163 -19.62 34.69 13.66
CA PRO A 163 -19.24 33.45 14.34
C PRO A 163 -19.92 32.19 13.77
N GLN A 164 -21.16 32.30 13.28
CA GLN A 164 -21.87 31.14 12.74
C GLN A 164 -21.27 30.70 11.40
N LYS A 165 -20.99 31.66 10.51
CA LYS A 165 -20.29 31.41 9.25
C LYS A 165 -18.87 30.91 9.48
N ALA A 166 -18.16 31.42 10.47
CA ALA A 166 -16.83 30.92 10.83
C ALA A 166 -16.89 29.45 11.26
N ALA A 167 -17.79 29.10 12.18
CA ALA A 167 -17.94 27.74 12.67
C ALA A 167 -18.43 26.75 11.58
N HIS A 168 -19.27 27.23 10.65
CA HIS A 168 -19.73 26.43 9.51
C HIS A 168 -18.59 26.21 8.50
N SER A 169 -17.84 27.26 8.16
CA SER A 169 -16.71 27.21 7.23
C SER A 169 -15.60 26.30 7.75
N LEU A 170 -15.28 26.36 9.05
CA LEU A 170 -14.31 25.47 9.68
C LEU A 170 -14.74 24.00 9.60
N ARG A 171 -16.00 23.69 9.94
CA ARG A 171 -16.51 22.31 9.86
C ARG A 171 -16.45 21.73 8.44
N ALA A 172 -16.87 22.52 7.45
CA ALA A 172 -16.81 22.11 6.05
C ALA A 172 -15.35 21.95 5.58
N GLY A 173 -14.49 22.93 5.87
CA GLY A 173 -13.08 22.92 5.47
C GLY A 173 -12.28 21.78 6.09
N ILE A 174 -12.48 21.50 7.38
CA ILE A 174 -11.84 20.36 8.07
C ILE A 174 -12.30 19.03 7.46
N GLY A 175 -13.60 18.90 7.13
CA GLY A 175 -14.13 17.71 6.47
C GLY A 175 -13.49 17.48 5.10
N LEU A 176 -13.41 18.53 4.28
CA LEU A 176 -12.78 18.48 2.94
C LEU A 176 -11.28 18.16 3.04
N LEU A 177 -10.56 18.83 3.95
CA LEU A 177 -9.14 18.55 4.21
C LEU A 177 -8.93 17.11 4.66
N GLY A 178 -9.75 16.62 5.59
CA GLY A 178 -9.68 15.24 6.09
C GLY A 178 -9.89 14.21 4.98
N ALA A 179 -10.85 14.45 4.08
CA ALA A 179 -11.09 13.60 2.92
C ALA A 179 -9.91 13.59 1.94
N ALA A 180 -9.33 14.75 1.64
CA ALA A 180 -8.16 14.88 0.76
C ALA A 180 -6.91 14.19 1.35
N LEU A 181 -6.66 14.37 2.66
CA LEU A 181 -5.56 13.69 3.36
C LEU A 181 -5.76 12.17 3.39
N ALA A 182 -6.98 11.71 3.65
CA ALA A 182 -7.30 10.28 3.63
C ALA A 182 -7.08 9.68 2.24
N TYR A 183 -7.38 10.41 1.16
CA TYR A 183 -7.06 9.97 -0.20
C TYR A 183 -5.55 9.83 -0.39
N GLU A 184 -4.77 10.89 -0.15
CA GLU A 184 -3.33 10.91 -0.38
C GLU A 184 -2.58 9.87 0.47
N LEU A 185 -2.94 9.73 1.75
CA LEU A 185 -2.27 8.79 2.67
C LEU A 185 -2.58 7.32 2.36
N ASN A 186 -3.69 7.04 1.68
CA ASN A 186 -4.04 5.68 1.26
C ASN A 186 -3.46 5.31 -0.12
N GLN A 187 -2.73 6.22 -0.78
CA GLN A 187 -2.08 5.92 -2.04
C GLN A 187 -0.89 4.98 -1.86
N THR A 188 -0.63 4.17 -2.89
CA THR A 188 0.56 3.32 -2.97
C THR A 188 1.85 4.09 -3.09
N ALA A 189 1.79 5.30 -3.66
CA ALA A 189 2.87 6.26 -3.74
C ALA A 189 2.27 7.64 -3.44
N PRO A 190 2.21 8.05 -2.16
CA PRO A 190 1.65 9.35 -1.78
C PRO A 190 2.45 10.50 -2.38
N ASP A 191 1.77 11.60 -2.72
CA ASP A 191 2.45 12.84 -3.08
C ASP A 191 3.08 13.47 -1.82
N THR A 192 4.35 13.11 -1.58
CA THR A 192 5.09 13.58 -0.42
C THR A 192 5.32 15.09 -0.44
N GLY A 193 5.36 15.71 -1.62
CA GLY A 193 5.48 17.17 -1.76
C GLY A 193 4.22 17.87 -1.27
N THR A 194 3.06 17.45 -1.78
CA THR A 194 1.76 17.98 -1.35
C THR A 194 1.52 17.74 0.14
N LEU A 195 1.88 16.56 0.67
CA LEU A 195 1.76 16.27 2.11
C LEU A 195 2.69 17.13 2.97
N GLN A 196 3.93 17.36 2.54
CA GLN A 196 4.87 18.24 3.25
C GLN A 196 4.41 19.69 3.25
N MET A 197 3.93 20.21 2.11
CA MET A 197 3.37 21.56 2.01
C MET A 197 2.14 21.72 2.90
N THR A 198 1.22 20.77 2.85
CA THR A 198 0.01 20.76 3.69
C THR A 198 0.36 20.72 5.17
N ARG A 199 1.31 19.86 5.57
CA ARG A 199 1.82 19.80 6.95
C ARG A 199 2.41 21.13 7.40
N ALA A 200 3.25 21.76 6.57
CA ALA A 200 3.87 23.04 6.90
C ALA A 200 2.80 24.14 7.09
N ALA A 201 1.81 24.20 6.21
CA ALA A 201 0.71 25.16 6.30
C ALA A 201 -0.12 24.95 7.59
N LEU A 202 -0.46 23.71 7.93
CA LEU A 202 -1.22 23.40 9.16
C LEU A 202 -0.44 23.76 10.42
N LEU A 203 0.85 23.47 10.47
CA LEU A 203 1.70 23.85 11.61
C LEU A 203 1.82 25.37 11.75
N ALA A 204 1.90 26.10 10.63
CA ALA A 204 1.93 27.57 10.66
C ALA A 204 0.62 28.15 11.20
N GLU A 205 -0.54 27.62 10.80
CA GLU A 205 -1.83 28.07 11.35
C GLU A 205 -2.00 27.66 12.81
N ALA A 206 -1.60 26.44 13.20
CA ALA A 206 -1.59 26.01 14.59
C ALA A 206 -0.77 26.95 15.47
N HIS A 207 0.41 27.36 15.00
CA HIS A 207 1.26 28.29 15.74
C HIS A 207 0.60 29.67 15.93
N LYS A 208 -0.11 30.19 14.92
CA LYS A 208 -0.87 31.45 15.07
C LYS A 208 -1.99 31.32 16.10
N ILE A 209 -2.68 30.18 16.12
CA ILE A 209 -3.72 29.89 17.11
C ILE A 209 -3.12 29.80 18.51
N GLU A 210 -2.01 29.08 18.68
CA GLU A 210 -1.29 28.95 19.96
C GLU A 210 -0.83 30.30 20.51
N GLN A 211 -0.23 31.15 19.65
CA GLN A 211 0.14 32.51 20.02
C GLN A 211 -1.06 33.29 20.54
N ARG A 212 -2.20 33.18 19.85
CA ARG A 212 -3.43 33.85 20.27
C ARG A 212 -3.99 33.26 21.56
N LEU A 213 -4.00 31.94 21.74
CA LEU A 213 -4.48 31.30 22.96
C LEU A 213 -3.61 31.66 24.18
N ALA A 214 -2.30 31.79 24.00
CA ALA A 214 -1.40 32.25 25.06
C ALA A 214 -1.72 33.66 25.56
N GLU A 215 -2.38 34.50 24.74
CA GLU A 215 -2.82 35.85 25.11
C GLU A 215 -4.16 35.88 25.87
N PHE A 216 -5.04 34.87 25.70
CA PHE A 216 -6.39 34.85 26.30
C PHE A 216 -6.63 33.70 27.29
N GLY A 217 -5.65 32.81 27.48
CA GLY A 217 -5.77 31.63 28.33
C GLY A 217 -6.46 30.46 27.62
N GLU A 218 -6.12 29.23 28.02
CA GLU A 218 -6.86 28.04 27.61
C GLU A 218 -8.21 27.97 28.34
N LEU A 219 -9.26 27.52 27.65
CA LEU A 219 -10.53 27.20 28.29
C LEU A 219 -10.31 26.00 29.24
N GLU A 220 -10.52 26.20 30.55
CA GLU A 220 -10.58 25.10 31.55
C GLU A 220 -11.68 24.07 31.24
#